data_AF-A0A3D2XXN6-F1
#
_entry.id   AF-A0A3D2XXN6-F1
#
_cell.length_a   1.000
_cell.length_b   1.000
_cell.length_c   1.000
_cell.angle_alpha   90.00
_cell.angle_beta   90.00
_cell.angle_gamma   90.00
#
_symmetry.space_group_name_H-M   'P 1'
#
loop_
_entity.id
_entity.type
_entity.pdbx_description
1 polymer ?
#
loop_
_entity_poly.entity_id
_entity_poly.type
_entity_poly.pdbx_seq_one_letter_code
_entity_poly.pdbx_strand_id
1 'polypeptide(L)'
;MGIFEHYQERYEKHKQEEFTIQEFLDICKNDPMAYANSAERLLQAIGEPEMIDTSTDPALSRIFSNRVIARYPAFHEFFGMEEAIEQIVSYLRHAAQGLEEKKQILYLLGPVGGGKSSLAERLKELMQKVPVYMIKDSPVNDHPFCLFDLNEDGNILEQEYGIPKRYLKTIMSPWARKRLHEYNGDITKFKVVKVYPSILDQMGIAKTEPGDENNQDISSLVGKVDIRRLEQFAQNDPDAYSYSGSLCKANQGLMEFVEMFKAPIKVLHPLLTATQEGNYNPTEGFSALPFDGLILAHSNESEWQSFRNNKNNEAFLD
;
A
#
# COMPACT_ATOMS: atom_id res chain seq x y z
N MET A 1 8.51 23.33 25.54
CA MET A 1 8.82 21.89 25.52
C MET A 1 10.22 21.69 25.02
N GLY A 2 11.02 20.90 25.73
CA GLY A 2 12.34 20.48 25.24
C GLY A 2 12.24 19.43 24.14
N ILE A 3 13.30 19.23 23.37
CA ILE A 3 13.36 18.22 22.29
C ILE A 3 13.11 16.78 22.80
N PHE A 4 13.54 16.48 24.02
CA PHE A 4 13.38 15.15 24.63
C PHE A 4 11.92 14.82 24.99
N GLU A 5 11.20 15.78 25.58
CA GLU A 5 9.76 15.65 25.88
C GLU A 5 8.95 15.50 24.61
N HIS A 6 9.26 16.31 23.58
CA HIS A 6 8.60 16.19 22.28
C HIS A 6 8.81 14.83 21.62
N TYR A 7 10.02 14.25 21.75
CA TYR A 7 10.30 12.91 21.24
C TYR A 7 9.52 11.83 22.00
N GLN A 8 9.44 11.92 23.34
CA GLN A 8 8.65 10.99 24.15
C GLN A 8 7.17 11.06 23.82
N GLU A 9 6.58 12.25 23.73
CA GLU A 9 5.18 12.41 23.32
C GLU A 9 4.91 11.84 21.93
N ARG A 10 5.83 12.06 20.97
CA ARG A 10 5.71 11.46 19.64
C ARG A 10 5.74 9.93 19.72
N TYR A 11 6.66 9.36 20.49
CA TYR A 11 6.74 7.92 20.67
C TYR A 11 5.48 7.35 21.32
N GLU A 12 4.94 8.01 22.35
CA GLU A 12 3.69 7.60 23.00
C GLU A 12 2.48 7.67 22.06
N LYS A 13 2.38 8.71 21.21
CA LYS A 13 1.32 8.82 20.18
C LYS A 13 1.39 7.73 19.11
N HIS A 14 2.56 7.13 18.88
CA HIS A 14 2.75 6.04 17.92
C HIS A 14 2.73 4.66 18.60
N LYS A 15 2.50 4.60 19.91
CA LYS A 15 2.37 3.33 20.61
C LYS A 15 1.10 2.62 20.14
N GLN A 16 1.22 1.32 19.91
CA GLN A 16 0.10 0.52 19.42
C GLN A 16 -1.03 0.51 20.45
N GLU A 17 -2.20 0.98 20.02
CA GLU A 17 -3.44 0.83 20.75
C GLU A 17 -4.07 -0.51 20.35
N GLU A 18 -4.46 -1.33 21.33
CA GLU A 18 -5.06 -2.64 21.12
C GLU A 18 -6.57 -2.60 21.34
N PHE A 19 -7.32 -3.24 20.45
CA PHE A 19 -8.77 -3.30 20.45
C PHE A 19 -9.25 -4.74 20.26
N THR A 20 -10.44 -5.04 20.77
CA THR A 20 -11.25 -6.19 20.36
C THR A 20 -11.85 -5.94 18.98
N ILE A 21 -12.31 -7.01 18.32
CA ILE A 21 -13.07 -6.88 17.06
C ILE A 21 -14.30 -5.98 17.25
N GLN A 22 -15.02 -6.12 18.37
CA GLN A 22 -16.20 -5.29 18.66
C GLN A 22 -15.84 -3.81 18.78
N GLU A 23 -14.81 -3.47 19.55
CA GLU A 23 -14.35 -2.08 19.69
C GLU A 23 -13.90 -1.49 18.35
N PHE A 24 -13.21 -2.28 17.52
CA PHE A 24 -12.85 -1.86 16.17
C PHE A 24 -14.09 -1.57 15.31
N LEU A 25 -15.09 -2.44 15.32
CA LEU A 25 -16.33 -2.21 14.57
C LEU A 25 -17.07 -0.95 15.07
N ASP A 26 -17.07 -0.69 16.38
CA ASP A 26 -17.65 0.53 16.96
C ASP A 26 -16.88 1.80 16.56
N ILE A 27 -15.56 1.72 16.40
CA ILE A 27 -14.75 2.79 15.81
C ILE A 27 -15.18 3.03 14.36
N CYS A 28 -15.35 1.98 13.56
CA CYS A 28 -15.77 2.09 12.16
C CYS A 28 -17.10 2.85 11.99
N LYS A 29 -18.03 2.77 12.96
CA LYS A 29 -19.30 3.52 12.90
C LYS A 29 -19.10 5.04 12.85
N ASN A 30 -18.06 5.52 13.53
CA ASN A 30 -17.84 6.94 13.77
C ASN A 30 -16.71 7.50 12.91
N ASP A 31 -15.77 6.66 12.49
CA ASP A 31 -14.59 7.06 11.73
C ASP A 31 -14.41 6.18 10.48
N PRO A 32 -14.86 6.66 9.30
CA PRO A 32 -14.61 5.97 8.03
C PRO A 32 -13.12 5.78 7.71
N MET A 33 -12.22 6.58 8.29
CA MET A 33 -10.78 6.39 8.09
C MET A 33 -10.25 5.13 8.76
N ALA A 34 -11.00 4.51 9.67
CA ALA A 34 -10.61 3.25 10.30
C ALA A 34 -10.58 2.07 9.33
N TYR A 35 -11.33 2.13 8.23
CA TYR A 35 -11.36 1.12 7.17
C TYR A 35 -11.04 1.68 5.79
N ALA A 36 -10.50 2.90 5.73
CA ALA A 36 -10.16 3.55 4.47
C ALA A 36 -9.01 2.82 3.76
N ASN A 37 -9.16 2.70 2.44
CA ASN A 37 -8.14 2.09 1.62
C ASN A 37 -6.89 2.97 1.52
N SER A 38 -5.81 2.40 0.97
CA SER A 38 -4.52 3.06 0.88
C SER A 38 -4.54 4.37 0.07
N ALA A 39 -5.39 4.48 -0.95
CA ALA A 39 -5.55 5.72 -1.73
C ALA A 39 -6.30 6.81 -0.96
N GLU A 40 -7.39 6.46 -0.26
CA GLU A 40 -8.15 7.37 0.61
C GLU A 40 -7.24 7.97 1.70
N ARG A 41 -6.44 7.13 2.37
CA ARG A 41 -5.49 7.59 3.40
C ARG A 41 -4.41 8.51 2.84
N LEU A 42 -3.88 8.20 1.65
CA LEU A 42 -2.88 9.04 1.02
C LEU A 42 -3.46 10.39 0.58
N LEU A 43 -4.69 10.43 0.05
CA LEU A 43 -5.40 11.68 -0.24
C LEU A 43 -5.62 12.52 1.02
N GLN A 44 -6.05 11.90 2.12
CA GLN A 44 -6.20 12.61 3.40
C GLN A 44 -4.87 13.21 3.86
N ALA A 45 -3.76 12.47 3.70
CA ALA A 45 -2.43 12.95 4.05
C ALA A 45 -1.91 14.08 3.14
N ILE A 46 -2.25 14.05 1.85
CA ILE A 46 -1.93 15.10 0.87
C ILE A 46 -2.70 16.39 1.19
N GLY A 47 -3.99 16.28 1.51
CA GLY A 47 -4.87 17.40 1.81
C GLY A 47 -5.41 18.12 0.57
N GLU A 48 -6.05 19.26 0.80
CA GLU A 48 -6.70 20.05 -0.25
C GLU A 48 -5.71 20.97 -1.00
N PRO A 49 -5.94 21.21 -2.30
CA PRO A 49 -5.11 22.13 -3.08
C PRO A 49 -5.48 23.60 -2.82
N GLU A 50 -4.47 24.45 -2.95
CA GLU A 50 -4.65 25.89 -3.16
C GLU A 50 -4.77 26.17 -4.66
N MET A 51 -5.85 26.81 -5.07
CA MET A 51 -6.07 27.19 -6.47
C MET A 51 -5.34 28.51 -6.77
N ILE A 52 -4.32 28.45 -7.62
CA ILE A 52 -3.46 29.59 -7.96
C ILE A 52 -3.82 30.10 -9.35
N ASP A 53 -4.31 31.34 -9.42
CA ASP A 53 -4.47 32.06 -10.68
C ASP A 53 -3.12 32.60 -11.17
N THR A 54 -2.51 31.89 -12.12
CA THR A 54 -1.19 32.23 -12.64
C THR A 54 -1.16 33.51 -13.47
N SER A 55 -2.32 34.06 -13.88
CA SER A 55 -2.38 35.33 -14.60
C SER A 55 -1.95 36.53 -13.75
N THR A 56 -2.03 36.39 -12.43
CA THR A 56 -1.69 37.43 -11.46
C THR A 56 -0.18 37.57 -11.23
N ASP A 57 0.60 36.55 -11.60
CA ASP A 57 2.06 36.51 -11.44
C ASP A 57 2.75 36.43 -12.82
N PRO A 58 3.58 37.42 -13.22
CA PRO A 58 4.22 37.44 -14.53
C PRO A 58 5.14 36.24 -14.84
N ALA A 59 5.72 35.59 -13.82
CA ALA A 59 6.55 34.40 -14.00
C ALA A 59 5.70 33.15 -14.20
N LEU A 60 4.71 32.93 -13.32
CA LEU A 60 3.78 31.80 -13.44
C LEU A 60 2.93 31.89 -14.71
N SER A 61 2.51 33.10 -15.09
CA SER A 61 1.79 33.40 -16.34
C SER A 61 2.50 32.83 -17.56
N ARG A 62 3.82 33.00 -17.65
CA ARG A 62 4.64 32.52 -18.77
C ARG A 62 4.81 31.00 -18.76
N ILE A 63 4.92 30.40 -17.58
CA ILE A 63 5.13 28.96 -17.42
C ILE A 63 3.83 28.20 -17.69
N PHE A 64 2.74 28.63 -17.09
CA PHE A 64 1.45 27.93 -17.10
C PHE A 64 0.42 28.55 -18.06
N SER A 65 0.82 29.53 -18.87
CA SER A 65 -0.03 30.17 -19.88
C SER A 65 -1.35 30.73 -19.31
N ASN A 66 -1.27 31.44 -18.18
CA ASN A 66 -2.42 32.01 -17.46
C ASN A 66 -3.48 31.00 -16.99
N ARG A 67 -3.14 29.71 -16.88
CA ARG A 67 -4.05 28.69 -16.34
C ARG A 67 -4.17 28.81 -14.83
N VAL A 68 -5.33 28.42 -14.29
CA VAL A 68 -5.44 28.17 -12.85
C VAL A 68 -4.87 26.79 -12.56
N ILE A 69 -3.95 26.70 -11.60
CA ILE A 69 -3.29 25.45 -11.21
C ILE A 69 -3.65 25.09 -9.77
N ALA A 70 -3.72 23.79 -9.48
CA ALA A 70 -3.83 23.27 -8.13
C ALA A 70 -2.43 23.08 -7.54
N ARG A 71 -2.15 23.71 -6.39
CA ARG A 71 -0.91 23.51 -5.64
C ARG A 71 -1.21 22.88 -4.30
N TYR A 72 -0.60 21.73 -4.03
CA TYR A 72 -0.79 21.00 -2.78
C TYR A 72 0.34 21.36 -1.79
N PRO A 73 0.04 21.89 -0.58
CA PRO A 73 1.06 22.27 0.40
C PRO A 73 1.98 21.11 0.82
N ALA A 74 1.47 19.87 0.78
CA ALA A 74 2.24 18.66 1.02
C ALA A 74 3.46 18.50 0.10
N PHE A 75 3.44 19.12 -1.08
CA PHE A 75 4.47 19.06 -2.11
C PHE A 75 5.13 20.42 -2.40
N HIS A 76 5.13 21.35 -1.45
CA HIS A 76 5.68 22.70 -1.64
C HIS A 76 7.17 22.76 -2.07
N GLU A 77 7.94 21.69 -1.87
CA GLU A 77 9.34 21.57 -2.28
C GLU A 77 9.54 21.12 -3.74
N PHE A 78 8.46 20.69 -4.42
CA PHE A 78 8.49 20.15 -5.77
C PHE A 78 8.15 21.23 -6.80
N PHE A 79 9.16 22.02 -7.18
CA PHE A 79 9.00 23.10 -8.16
C PHE A 79 8.91 22.56 -9.59
N GLY A 80 7.91 23.02 -10.36
CA GLY A 80 7.73 22.63 -11.76
C GLY A 80 7.12 21.25 -11.96
N MET A 81 6.63 20.62 -10.88
CA MET A 81 5.97 19.30 -10.91
C MET A 81 4.46 19.41 -10.67
N GLU A 82 3.88 20.61 -10.71
CA GLU A 82 2.46 20.84 -10.38
C GLU A 82 1.52 19.97 -11.23
N GLU A 83 1.75 19.86 -12.54
CA GLU A 83 0.92 19.01 -13.41
C GLU A 83 1.07 17.51 -13.08
N ALA A 84 2.28 17.05 -12.78
CA ALA A 84 2.54 15.66 -12.41
C ALA A 84 1.90 15.30 -11.05
N ILE A 85 1.97 16.22 -10.09
CA ILE A 85 1.32 16.06 -8.78
C ILE A 85 -0.20 16.01 -8.95
N GLU A 86 -0.79 16.88 -9.77
CA GLU A 86 -2.23 16.83 -10.04
C GLU A 86 -2.65 15.51 -10.70
N GLN A 87 -1.84 14.96 -11.60
CA GLN A 87 -2.09 13.63 -12.18
C GLN A 87 -2.05 12.52 -11.12
N ILE A 88 -1.08 12.56 -10.20
CA ILE A 88 -1.01 11.59 -9.08
C ILE A 88 -2.24 11.73 -8.18
N VAL A 89 -2.63 12.96 -7.83
CA VAL A 89 -3.82 13.18 -7.00
C VAL A 89 -5.09 12.72 -7.71
N SER A 90 -5.21 12.97 -9.02
CA SER A 90 -6.31 12.48 -9.86
C SER A 90 -6.37 10.94 -9.85
N TYR A 91 -5.23 10.28 -10.07
CA TYR A 91 -5.11 8.82 -9.96
C TYR A 91 -5.58 8.31 -8.60
N LEU A 92 -5.12 8.94 -7.51
CA LEU A 92 -5.50 8.55 -6.15
C LEU A 92 -7.01 8.79 -5.89
N ARG A 93 -7.60 9.87 -6.40
CA ARG A 93 -9.05 10.14 -6.29
C ARG A 93 -9.87 9.04 -6.95
N HIS A 94 -9.46 8.56 -8.13
CA HIS A 94 -10.15 7.46 -8.80
C HIS A 94 -9.93 6.12 -8.10
N ALA A 95 -8.69 5.83 -7.67
CA ALA A 95 -8.36 4.63 -6.93
C ALA A 95 -9.12 4.55 -5.58
N ALA A 96 -9.26 5.68 -4.88
CA ALA A 96 -10.01 5.80 -3.63
C ALA A 96 -11.49 5.42 -3.79
N GLN A 97 -12.08 5.72 -4.95
CA GLN A 97 -13.46 5.35 -5.30
C GLN A 97 -13.61 3.89 -5.74
N GLY A 98 -12.50 3.15 -5.89
CA GLY A 98 -12.48 1.77 -6.36
C GLY A 98 -12.68 1.64 -7.87
N LEU A 99 -12.31 2.67 -8.65
CA LEU A 99 -12.30 2.64 -10.11
C LEU A 99 -11.08 1.87 -10.66
N GLU A 100 -10.88 1.88 -11.97
CA GLU A 100 -9.88 1.06 -12.66
C GLU A 100 -8.45 1.34 -12.20
N GLU A 101 -8.14 2.58 -11.82
CA GLU A 101 -6.85 3.01 -11.28
C GLU A 101 -6.47 2.23 -10.01
N LYS A 102 -7.43 1.70 -9.25
CA LYS A 102 -7.13 0.82 -8.10
C LYS A 102 -6.37 -0.45 -8.53
N LYS A 103 -6.58 -0.91 -9.77
CA LYS A 103 -5.96 -2.13 -10.32
C LYS A 103 -4.67 -1.88 -11.09
N GLN A 104 -4.21 -0.63 -11.13
CA GLN A 104 -3.04 -0.22 -11.89
C GLN A 104 -1.84 0.03 -10.97
N ILE A 105 -0.66 0.07 -11.57
CA ILE A 105 0.58 0.49 -10.91
C ILE A 105 0.78 1.97 -11.22
N LEU A 106 0.99 2.79 -10.19
CA LEU A 106 1.35 4.18 -10.39
C LEU A 106 2.79 4.23 -10.89
N TYR A 107 2.98 4.59 -12.16
CA TYR A 107 4.31 4.60 -12.77
C TYR A 107 4.83 6.02 -12.99
N LEU A 108 5.95 6.37 -12.35
CA LEU A 108 6.63 7.65 -12.54
C LEU A 108 7.69 7.51 -13.65
N LEU A 109 7.42 8.16 -14.77
CA LEU A 109 8.32 8.21 -15.93
C LEU A 109 8.94 9.60 -16.07
N GLY A 110 10.24 9.66 -16.36
CA GLY A 110 10.93 10.93 -16.56
C GLY A 110 12.45 10.78 -16.64
N PRO A 111 13.18 11.86 -16.94
CA PRO A 111 14.63 11.83 -17.05
C PRO A 111 15.31 11.51 -15.72
N VAL A 112 16.59 11.12 -15.79
CA VAL A 112 17.45 10.97 -14.61
C VAL A 112 17.54 12.32 -13.90
N GLY A 113 17.39 12.32 -12.58
CA GLY A 113 17.38 13.55 -11.78
C GLY A 113 16.07 14.34 -11.79
N GLY A 114 15.02 13.87 -12.48
CA GLY A 114 13.71 14.54 -12.54
C GLY A 114 12.86 14.46 -11.26
N GLY A 115 13.46 14.24 -10.09
CA GLY A 115 12.74 14.22 -8.81
C GLY A 115 11.84 13.01 -8.55
N LYS A 116 11.84 11.97 -9.40
CA LYS A 116 10.97 10.77 -9.27
C LYS A 116 11.11 10.08 -7.91
N SER A 117 12.34 9.79 -7.50
CA SER A 117 12.61 9.15 -6.20
C SER A 117 12.26 10.08 -5.04
N SER A 118 12.55 11.39 -5.16
CA SER A 118 12.14 12.37 -4.15
C SER A 118 10.62 12.41 -3.97
N LEU A 119 9.86 12.31 -5.07
CA LEU A 119 8.40 12.26 -5.02
C LEU A 119 7.91 10.95 -4.39
N ALA A 120 8.54 9.83 -4.72
CA ALA A 120 8.26 8.54 -4.08
C ALA A 120 8.52 8.57 -2.56
N GLU A 121 9.63 9.16 -2.13
CA GLU A 121 9.92 9.39 -0.70
C GLU A 121 8.85 10.27 -0.05
N ARG A 122 8.45 11.38 -0.69
CA ARG A 122 7.39 12.24 -0.16
C ARG A 122 6.06 11.50 -0.02
N LEU A 123 5.68 10.66 -0.99
CA LEU A 123 4.45 9.86 -0.88
C LEU A 123 4.52 8.85 0.27
N LYS A 124 5.69 8.22 0.49
CA LYS A 124 5.91 7.34 1.66
C LYS A 124 5.83 8.14 2.97
N GLU A 125 6.42 9.32 3.04
CA GLU A 125 6.30 10.21 4.21
C GLU A 125 4.85 10.58 4.52
N LEU A 126 4.06 10.88 3.49
CA LEU A 126 2.64 11.18 3.64
C LEU A 126 1.85 9.95 4.09
N MET A 127 2.17 8.76 3.59
CA MET A 127 1.54 7.50 4.01
C MET A 127 1.71 7.23 5.52
N GLN A 128 2.82 7.68 6.13
CA GLN A 128 3.05 7.54 7.58
C GLN A 128 2.15 8.46 8.44
N LYS A 129 1.42 9.42 7.86
CA LYS A 129 0.61 10.39 8.62
C LYS A 129 -0.75 9.85 9.06
N VAL A 130 -1.26 8.82 8.39
CA VAL A 130 -2.60 8.28 8.61
C VAL A 130 -2.50 6.81 9.06
N PRO A 131 -3.04 6.44 10.23
CA PRO A 131 -2.89 5.10 10.76
C PRO A 131 -3.72 4.08 9.97
N VAL A 132 -3.38 2.80 10.18
CA VAL A 132 -4.13 1.63 9.74
C VAL A 132 -4.55 0.80 10.93
N TYR A 133 -5.60 0.00 10.76
CA TYR A 133 -5.99 -1.05 11.69
C TYR A 133 -5.62 -2.39 11.07
N MET A 134 -4.96 -3.25 11.84
CA MET A 134 -4.59 -4.59 11.39
C MET A 134 -4.78 -5.61 12.50
N ILE A 135 -4.93 -6.88 12.12
CA ILE A 135 -4.91 -7.99 13.07
C ILE A 135 -3.55 -8.01 13.76
N LYS A 136 -3.57 -8.04 15.09
CA LYS A 136 -2.37 -8.12 15.92
C LYS A 136 -1.55 -9.35 15.53
N ASP A 137 -0.23 -9.18 15.45
CA ASP A 137 0.75 -10.21 15.10
C ASP A 137 0.66 -10.75 13.66
N SER A 138 -0.24 -10.22 12.83
CA SER A 138 -0.31 -10.61 11.42
C SER A 138 1.00 -10.24 10.70
N PRO A 139 1.66 -11.19 10.04
CA PRO A 139 2.91 -10.94 9.34
C PRO A 139 2.74 -10.24 7.98
N VAL A 140 1.50 -10.08 7.51
CA VAL A 140 1.15 -9.43 6.24
C VAL A 140 0.19 -8.25 6.44
N ASN A 141 0.14 -7.66 7.65
CA ASN A 141 -0.77 -6.58 7.99
C ASN A 141 -2.23 -6.86 7.57
N ASP A 142 -2.78 -8.03 7.89
CA ASP A 142 -4.17 -8.39 7.61
C ASP A 142 -5.14 -7.31 8.12
N HIS A 143 -5.97 -6.76 7.22
CA HIS A 143 -7.05 -5.86 7.63
C HIS A 143 -8.09 -6.67 8.42
N PRO A 144 -8.66 -6.17 9.54
CA PRO A 144 -9.61 -6.95 10.35
C PRO A 144 -10.83 -7.46 9.58
N PHE A 145 -11.20 -6.77 8.49
CA PHE A 145 -12.26 -7.19 7.59
C PHE A 145 -12.01 -8.52 6.87
N CYS A 146 -10.79 -9.07 6.88
CA CYS A 146 -10.55 -10.40 6.31
C CYS A 146 -11.23 -11.54 7.09
N LEU A 147 -11.77 -11.25 8.27
CA LEU A 147 -12.54 -12.18 9.10
C LEU A 147 -14.01 -12.31 8.68
N PHE A 148 -14.53 -11.45 7.81
CA PHE A 148 -15.94 -11.40 7.43
C PHE A 148 -16.16 -11.77 5.97
N ASP A 149 -17.21 -12.52 5.68
CA ASP A 149 -17.62 -12.85 4.32
C ASP A 149 -18.56 -11.78 3.74
N LEU A 150 -18.30 -11.38 2.49
CA LEU A 150 -19.08 -10.35 1.80
C LEU A 150 -20.57 -10.71 1.66
N ASN A 151 -20.88 -11.99 1.42
CA ASN A 151 -22.23 -12.47 1.14
C ASN A 151 -23.00 -12.78 2.42
N GLU A 152 -22.31 -13.34 3.43
CA GLU A 152 -22.93 -13.72 4.70
C GLU A 152 -23.04 -12.52 5.67
N ASP A 153 -21.96 -11.76 5.86
CA ASP A 153 -21.87 -10.72 6.89
C ASP A 153 -22.12 -9.31 6.34
N GLY A 154 -21.96 -9.09 5.04
CA GLY A 154 -21.95 -7.75 4.44
C GLY A 154 -23.23 -6.94 4.66
N ASN A 155 -24.41 -7.59 4.70
CA ASN A 155 -25.67 -6.91 5.03
C ASN A 155 -25.73 -6.47 6.51
N ILE A 156 -25.20 -7.30 7.40
CA ILE A 156 -25.20 -7.05 8.85
C ILE A 156 -24.27 -5.88 9.14
N LEU A 157 -23.06 -5.91 8.58
CA LEU A 157 -22.07 -4.84 8.75
C LEU A 157 -22.56 -3.49 8.20
N GLU A 158 -23.25 -3.50 7.06
CA GLU A 158 -23.84 -2.28 6.48
C GLU A 158 -24.97 -1.72 7.36
N GLN A 159 -25.85 -2.57 7.89
CA GLN A 159 -27.00 -2.13 8.69
C GLN A 159 -26.62 -1.71 10.12
N GLU A 160 -25.76 -2.48 10.80
CA GLU A 160 -25.44 -2.26 12.21
C GLU A 160 -24.27 -1.29 12.41
N TYR A 161 -23.33 -1.26 11.47
CA TYR A 161 -22.08 -0.50 11.58
C TYR A 161 -21.89 0.55 10.48
N GLY A 162 -22.76 0.60 9.46
CA GLY A 162 -22.65 1.56 8.36
C GLY A 162 -21.48 1.29 7.42
N ILE A 163 -20.88 0.10 7.48
CA ILE A 163 -19.69 -0.26 6.68
C ILE A 163 -20.13 -0.66 5.28
N PRO A 164 -19.74 0.07 4.22
CA PRO A 164 -20.13 -0.29 2.86
C PRO A 164 -19.48 -1.60 2.41
N LYS A 165 -20.25 -2.47 1.77
CA LYS A 165 -19.79 -3.78 1.26
C LYS A 165 -18.55 -3.73 0.37
N ARG A 166 -18.31 -2.60 -0.32
CA ARG A 166 -17.14 -2.43 -1.20
C ARG A 166 -15.79 -2.58 -0.48
N TYR A 167 -15.75 -2.38 0.84
CA TYR A 167 -14.54 -2.53 1.66
C TYR A 167 -14.30 -3.98 2.13
N LEU A 168 -15.29 -4.87 2.00
CA LEU A 168 -15.21 -6.28 2.41
C LEU A 168 -14.72 -7.17 1.26
N LYS A 169 -13.61 -6.81 0.62
CA LYS A 169 -13.04 -7.55 -0.52
C LYS A 169 -11.74 -8.28 -0.20
N THR A 170 -11.15 -8.02 0.97
CA THR A 170 -9.88 -8.61 1.37
C THR A 170 -10.06 -10.08 1.73
N ILE A 171 -9.05 -10.89 1.45
CA ILE A 171 -9.04 -12.32 1.78
C ILE A 171 -8.27 -12.56 3.08
N MET A 172 -8.61 -13.64 3.78
CA MET A 172 -7.85 -14.08 4.95
C MET A 172 -6.49 -14.64 4.53
N SER A 173 -5.40 -14.15 5.13
CA SER A 173 -4.08 -14.75 4.92
C SER A 173 -4.00 -16.20 5.42
N PRO A 174 -3.06 -17.02 4.90
CA PRO A 174 -2.81 -18.35 5.43
C PRO A 174 -2.53 -18.35 6.94
N TRP A 175 -1.85 -17.32 7.45
CA TRP A 175 -1.55 -17.14 8.87
C TRP A 175 -2.83 -16.90 9.68
N ALA A 176 -3.65 -15.94 9.26
CA ALA A 176 -4.92 -15.63 9.95
C ALA A 176 -5.86 -16.84 9.93
N ARG A 177 -5.90 -17.58 8.82
CA ARG A 177 -6.68 -18.83 8.70
C ARG A 177 -6.21 -19.91 9.68
N LYS A 178 -4.89 -20.09 9.84
CA LYS A 178 -4.35 -21.03 10.85
C LYS A 178 -4.80 -20.64 12.25
N ARG A 179 -4.70 -19.36 12.61
CA ARG A 179 -5.15 -18.85 13.93
C ARG A 179 -6.65 -19.03 14.13
N LEU A 180 -7.47 -18.81 13.11
CA LEU A 180 -8.91 -19.04 13.18
C LEU A 180 -9.24 -20.50 13.53
N HIS A 181 -8.54 -21.46 12.92
CA HIS A 181 -8.69 -22.87 13.25
C HIS A 181 -8.25 -23.19 14.67
N GLU A 182 -7.12 -22.66 15.14
CA GLU A 182 -6.66 -22.80 16.53
C GLU A 182 -7.64 -22.19 17.54
N TYR A 183 -8.36 -21.16 17.13
CA TYR A 183 -9.40 -20.51 17.91
C TYR A 183 -10.75 -21.23 17.85
N ASN A 184 -10.87 -22.32 17.08
CA ASN A 184 -12.11 -23.05 16.79
C ASN A 184 -13.19 -22.17 16.15
N GLY A 185 -12.80 -21.25 15.26
CA GLY A 185 -13.70 -20.34 14.57
C GLY A 185 -14.11 -19.11 15.38
N ASP A 186 -13.62 -18.96 16.61
CA ASP A 186 -13.96 -17.83 17.47
C ASP A 186 -13.16 -16.57 17.09
N ILE A 187 -13.76 -15.71 16.28
CA ILE A 187 -13.13 -14.45 15.83
C ILE A 187 -12.89 -13.46 16.98
N THR A 188 -13.55 -13.61 18.14
CA THR A 188 -13.41 -12.68 19.27
C THR A 188 -12.05 -12.79 19.96
N LYS A 189 -11.30 -13.86 19.69
CA LYS A 189 -9.92 -14.05 20.17
C LYS A 189 -8.90 -13.23 19.37
N PHE A 190 -9.24 -12.78 18.17
CA PHE A 190 -8.39 -11.83 17.45
C PHE A 190 -8.39 -10.47 18.14
N LYS A 191 -7.24 -9.82 18.10
CA LYS A 191 -7.06 -8.43 18.52
C LYS A 191 -6.73 -7.58 17.30
N VAL A 192 -7.14 -6.33 17.34
CA VAL A 192 -6.81 -5.33 16.33
C VAL A 192 -5.84 -4.34 16.95
N VAL A 193 -4.82 -3.95 16.20
CA VAL A 193 -3.91 -2.87 16.58
C VAL A 193 -4.04 -1.71 15.63
N LYS A 194 -4.06 -0.49 16.18
CA LYS A 194 -3.90 0.74 15.41
C LYS A 194 -2.42 1.05 15.28
N VAL A 195 -1.94 1.16 14.05
CA VAL A 195 -0.52 1.40 13.78
C VAL A 195 -0.33 2.43 12.69
N TYR A 196 0.66 3.30 12.85
CA TYR A 196 1.08 4.20 11.78
C TYR A 196 2.02 3.45 10.83
N PRO A 197 1.78 3.47 9.52
CA PRO A 197 2.75 2.95 8.56
C PRO A 197 4.13 3.57 8.83
N SER A 198 5.19 2.78 8.63
CA SER A 198 6.55 3.15 9.01
C SER A 198 7.54 2.66 7.95
N ILE A 199 8.32 3.58 7.41
CA ILE A 199 9.43 3.25 6.49
C ILE A 199 10.51 2.48 7.26
N LEU A 200 10.81 2.92 8.49
CA LEU A 200 11.90 2.36 9.30
C LEU A 200 11.58 0.95 9.79
N ASP A 201 10.34 0.72 10.21
CA ASP A 201 9.89 -0.60 10.70
C ASP A 201 9.40 -1.50 9.57
N GLN A 202 9.39 -0.99 8.32
CA GLN A 202 8.91 -1.67 7.13
C GLN A 202 7.50 -2.24 7.30
N MET A 203 6.58 -1.40 7.79
CA MET A 203 5.20 -1.77 8.10
C MET A 203 4.25 -0.86 7.34
N GLY A 204 3.41 -1.44 6.48
CA GLY A 204 2.59 -0.70 5.51
C GLY A 204 3.41 0.02 4.43
N ILE A 205 4.74 0.06 4.52
CA ILE A 205 5.61 0.67 3.52
C ILE A 205 6.79 -0.24 3.26
N ALA A 206 7.05 -0.54 1.99
CA ALA A 206 8.21 -1.32 1.57
C ALA A 206 8.83 -0.75 0.31
N LYS A 207 10.13 -0.97 0.16
CA LYS A 207 10.91 -0.62 -1.02
C LYS A 207 11.58 -1.87 -1.56
N THR A 208 11.51 -2.07 -2.87
CA THR A 208 12.23 -3.12 -3.60
C THR A 208 13.00 -2.52 -4.74
N GLU A 209 14.18 -3.05 -4.97
CA GLU A 209 15.05 -2.70 -6.08
C GLU A 209 15.36 -3.98 -6.87
N PRO A 210 15.65 -3.89 -8.17
CA PRO A 210 16.10 -5.02 -8.95
C PRO A 210 17.40 -5.56 -8.37
N GLY A 211 17.45 -6.89 -8.20
CA GLY A 211 18.71 -7.58 -7.97
C GLY A 211 19.41 -7.84 -9.31
N ASP A 212 20.62 -8.41 -9.26
CA ASP A 212 21.28 -8.89 -10.49
C ASP A 212 20.37 -9.89 -11.24
N GLU A 213 20.37 -9.84 -12.57
CA GLU A 213 19.52 -10.70 -13.43
C GLU A 213 19.62 -12.20 -13.08
N ASN A 214 20.79 -12.64 -12.58
CA ASN A 214 21.07 -14.02 -12.19
C ASN A 214 20.62 -14.38 -10.77
N ASN A 215 20.40 -13.38 -9.90
CA ASN A 215 20.14 -13.57 -8.47
C ASN A 215 18.79 -12.99 -8.00
N GLN A 216 18.01 -12.34 -8.88
CA GLN A 216 16.72 -11.82 -8.47
C GLN A 216 15.70 -12.95 -8.30
N ASP A 217 15.46 -13.27 -7.04
CA ASP A 217 14.45 -14.22 -6.58
C ASP A 217 13.12 -13.48 -6.32
N ILE A 218 12.03 -14.08 -6.80
CA ILE A 218 10.65 -13.60 -6.58
C ILE A 218 10.32 -13.50 -5.09
N SER A 219 11.05 -14.25 -4.25
CA SER A 219 10.92 -14.21 -2.79
C SER A 219 11.16 -12.83 -2.16
N SER A 220 11.87 -11.94 -2.86
CA SER A 220 12.02 -10.53 -2.44
C SER A 220 10.69 -9.76 -2.44
N LEU A 221 9.74 -10.16 -3.30
CA LEU A 221 8.40 -9.59 -3.37
C LEU A 221 7.41 -10.37 -2.50
N VAL A 222 7.39 -11.70 -2.64
CA VAL A 222 6.29 -12.53 -2.10
C VAL A 222 6.64 -13.26 -0.79
N GLY A 223 7.92 -13.34 -0.42
CA GLY A 223 8.40 -14.13 0.71
C GLY A 223 8.89 -15.53 0.30
N LYS A 224 9.31 -16.35 1.27
CA LYS A 224 9.74 -17.74 1.04
C LYS A 224 9.64 -18.57 2.30
N VAL A 225 9.71 -19.89 2.18
CA VAL A 225 9.81 -20.79 3.35
C VAL A 225 11.13 -20.54 4.10
N ASP A 226 11.07 -20.44 5.43
CA ASP A 226 12.25 -20.39 6.30
C ASP A 226 12.69 -21.81 6.65
N ILE A 227 13.82 -22.24 6.08
CA ILE A 227 14.40 -23.58 6.28
C ILE A 227 14.61 -23.88 7.77
N ARG A 228 14.90 -22.86 8.60
CA ARG A 228 15.13 -23.04 10.04
C ARG A 228 13.85 -23.38 10.80
N ARG A 229 12.68 -23.00 10.27
CA ARG A 229 11.38 -23.32 10.87
C ARG A 229 10.91 -24.73 10.54
N LEU A 230 11.52 -25.39 9.54
CA LEU A 230 11.15 -26.74 9.10
C LEU A 230 11.44 -27.84 10.12
N GLU A 231 12.26 -27.56 11.13
CA GLU A 231 12.44 -28.47 12.28
C GLU A 231 11.17 -28.58 13.14
N GLN A 232 10.34 -27.54 13.15
CA GLN A 232 9.16 -27.42 14.02
C GLN A 232 7.84 -27.45 13.24
N PHE A 233 7.86 -27.05 11.98
CA PHE A 233 6.67 -26.85 11.15
C PHE A 233 6.83 -27.52 9.80
N ALA A 234 5.72 -27.99 9.21
CA ALA A 234 5.74 -28.52 7.84
C ALA A 234 6.03 -27.41 6.82
N GLN A 235 6.54 -27.77 5.64
CA GLN A 235 6.85 -26.79 4.58
C GLN A 235 5.64 -25.95 4.13
N ASN A 236 4.44 -26.52 4.19
CA ASN A 236 3.18 -25.86 3.85
C ASN A 236 2.47 -25.25 5.08
N ASP A 237 3.13 -25.19 6.24
CA ASP A 237 2.60 -24.53 7.43
C ASP A 237 2.88 -23.03 7.37
N PRO A 238 1.87 -22.15 7.53
CA PRO A 238 2.06 -20.69 7.51
C PRO A 238 3.14 -20.18 8.47
N ASP A 239 3.36 -20.85 9.61
CA ASP A 239 4.39 -20.48 10.58
C ASP A 239 5.82 -20.85 10.14
N ALA A 240 5.95 -21.68 9.11
CA ALA A 240 7.22 -21.92 8.42
C ALA A 240 7.54 -20.87 7.35
N TYR A 241 6.60 -20.00 7.00
CA TYR A 241 6.78 -19.02 5.93
C TYR A 241 7.42 -17.73 6.44
N SER A 242 8.47 -17.28 5.76
CA SER A 242 9.07 -15.96 5.94
C SER A 242 8.34 -14.95 5.07
N TYR A 243 7.42 -14.20 5.69
CA TYR A 243 6.68 -13.07 5.12
C TYR A 243 7.55 -11.81 4.95
N SER A 244 8.81 -11.97 4.57
CA SER A 244 9.78 -10.88 4.44
C SER A 244 9.65 -10.08 3.14
N GLY A 245 8.79 -10.55 2.21
CA GLY A 245 8.56 -9.93 0.91
C GLY A 245 7.98 -8.53 1.01
N SER A 246 8.26 -7.68 0.02
CA SER A 246 7.77 -6.30 0.02
C SER A 246 6.26 -6.19 -0.10
N LEU A 247 5.59 -7.08 -0.84
CA LEU A 247 4.12 -7.12 -0.90
C LEU A 247 3.53 -7.49 0.47
N CYS A 248 4.17 -8.40 1.22
CA CYS A 248 3.76 -8.74 2.58
C CYS A 248 3.80 -7.50 3.49
N LYS A 249 4.92 -6.79 3.44
CA LYS A 249 5.22 -5.65 4.32
C LYS A 249 4.42 -4.40 3.98
N ALA A 250 4.14 -4.17 2.70
CA ALA A 250 3.44 -3.00 2.20
C ALA A 250 1.91 -3.16 2.09
N ASN A 251 1.37 -4.33 2.45
CA ASN A 251 -0.08 -4.51 2.50
C ASN A 251 -0.71 -3.44 3.41
N GLN A 252 -1.86 -2.91 2.99
CA GLN A 252 -2.49 -1.71 3.55
C GLN A 252 -1.58 -0.47 3.52
N GLY A 253 -0.76 -0.26 2.49
CA GLY A 253 -0.04 1.00 2.34
C GLY A 253 0.61 1.19 0.99
N LEU A 254 1.93 1.38 0.94
CA LEU A 254 2.67 1.76 -0.27
C LEU A 254 3.90 0.88 -0.50
N MET A 255 3.93 0.19 -1.63
CA MET A 255 5.09 -0.54 -2.12
C MET A 255 5.78 0.27 -3.22
N GLU A 256 7.07 0.56 -3.05
CA GLU A 256 7.89 1.18 -4.09
C GLU A 256 8.74 0.12 -4.81
N PHE A 257 8.65 0.07 -6.14
CA PHE A 257 9.56 -0.69 -7.00
C PHE A 257 10.45 0.27 -7.80
N VAL A 258 11.70 0.39 -7.38
CA VAL A 258 12.73 1.17 -8.08
C VAL A 258 13.18 0.44 -9.34
N GLU A 259 13.30 1.14 -10.47
CA GLU A 259 13.82 0.61 -11.73
C GLU A 259 13.17 -0.73 -12.14
N MET A 260 11.84 -0.79 -12.02
CA MET A 260 11.04 -2.01 -12.19
C MET A 260 11.36 -2.78 -13.47
N PHE A 261 11.62 -2.08 -14.58
CA PHE A 261 11.88 -2.71 -15.88
C PHE A 261 13.27 -3.35 -16.03
N LYS A 262 14.15 -3.23 -15.04
CA LYS A 262 15.38 -4.05 -14.97
C LYS A 262 15.11 -5.45 -14.41
N ALA A 263 14.00 -5.64 -13.70
CA ALA A 263 13.68 -6.94 -13.14
C ALA A 263 13.19 -7.90 -14.25
N PRO A 264 13.49 -9.21 -14.12
CA PRO A 264 12.93 -10.22 -15.03
C PRO A 264 11.40 -10.22 -15.03
N ILE A 265 10.78 -10.45 -16.20
CA ILE A 265 9.31 -10.46 -16.37
C ILE A 265 8.58 -11.34 -15.32
N LYS A 266 9.16 -12.51 -15.01
CA LYS A 266 8.61 -13.44 -13.99
C LYS A 266 8.41 -12.80 -12.62
N VAL A 267 9.23 -11.81 -12.27
CA VAL A 267 9.17 -11.07 -11.00
C VAL A 267 8.02 -10.06 -11.00
N LEU A 268 7.56 -9.61 -12.17
CA LEU A 268 6.51 -8.63 -12.29
C LEU A 268 5.10 -9.24 -12.18
N HIS A 269 4.92 -10.54 -12.47
CA HIS A 269 3.61 -11.20 -12.45
C HIS A 269 2.87 -11.09 -11.09
N PRO A 270 3.52 -11.31 -9.93
CA PRO A 270 2.83 -11.13 -8.64
C PRO A 270 2.31 -9.72 -8.42
N LEU A 271 2.94 -8.69 -9.00
CA LEU A 271 2.48 -7.31 -8.88
C LEU A 271 1.16 -7.10 -9.62
N LEU A 272 1.04 -7.67 -10.83
CA LEU A 272 -0.20 -7.61 -11.60
C LEU A 272 -1.34 -8.34 -10.90
N THR A 273 -1.08 -9.55 -10.38
CA THR A 273 -2.09 -10.30 -9.61
C THR A 273 -2.50 -9.50 -8.37
N ALA A 274 -1.52 -8.91 -7.66
CA ALA A 274 -1.79 -8.10 -6.47
C ALA A 274 -2.70 -6.89 -6.76
N THR A 275 -2.48 -6.17 -7.86
CA THR A 275 -3.33 -5.02 -8.21
C THR A 275 -4.68 -5.45 -8.77
N GLN A 276 -4.73 -6.49 -9.61
CA GLN A 276 -5.97 -6.92 -10.28
C GLN A 276 -6.91 -7.69 -9.35
N GLU A 277 -6.38 -8.59 -8.53
CA GLU A 277 -7.15 -9.53 -7.71
C GLU A 277 -7.16 -9.16 -6.22
N GLY A 278 -6.36 -8.18 -5.79
CA GLY A 278 -6.21 -7.81 -4.37
C GLY A 278 -5.51 -8.91 -3.55
N ASN A 279 -4.81 -9.81 -4.21
CA ASN A 279 -4.05 -10.90 -3.60
C ASN A 279 -2.92 -11.36 -4.53
N TYR A 280 -1.97 -12.14 -4.02
CA TYR A 280 -0.91 -12.71 -4.84
C TYR A 280 -0.48 -14.09 -4.35
N ASN A 281 0.12 -14.87 -5.25
CA ASN A 281 0.60 -16.20 -4.92
C ASN A 281 2.01 -16.14 -4.29
N PRO A 282 2.22 -16.85 -3.17
CA PRO A 282 3.55 -17.06 -2.58
C PRO A 282 4.40 -18.05 -3.40
N THR A 283 5.68 -18.18 -3.04
CA THR A 283 6.65 -19.03 -3.78
C THR A 283 6.29 -20.52 -3.84
N GLU A 284 5.58 -21.09 -2.85
CA GLU A 284 5.38 -22.55 -2.75
C GLU A 284 4.12 -22.91 -1.96
N GLY A 285 3.21 -23.75 -2.49
CA GLY A 285 2.25 -24.57 -1.71
C GLY A 285 1.22 -23.89 -0.78
N PHE A 286 1.27 -22.58 -0.61
CA PHE A 286 0.37 -21.79 0.22
C PHE A 286 -0.78 -21.21 -0.60
N SER A 287 -1.89 -20.91 0.07
CA SER A 287 -2.97 -20.10 -0.52
C SER A 287 -2.51 -18.66 -0.74
N ALA A 288 -3.24 -17.93 -1.58
CA ALA A 288 -2.97 -16.53 -1.86
C ALA A 288 -2.87 -15.67 -0.60
N LEU A 289 -2.00 -14.66 -0.66
CA LEU A 289 -1.80 -13.65 0.38
C LEU A 289 -2.56 -12.38 0.01
N PRO A 290 -3.23 -11.71 0.96
CA PRO A 290 -3.96 -10.48 0.67
C PRO A 290 -3.02 -9.32 0.34
N PHE A 291 -3.47 -8.44 -0.54
CA PHE A 291 -2.82 -7.16 -0.81
C PHE A 291 -3.85 -6.08 -1.15
N ASP A 292 -3.99 -5.07 -0.28
CA ASP A 292 -4.81 -3.86 -0.49
C ASP A 292 -3.95 -2.60 -0.32
N GLY A 293 -2.80 -2.59 -1.00
CA GLY A 293 -1.85 -1.49 -1.05
C GLY A 293 -1.81 -0.79 -2.40
N LEU A 294 -1.10 0.33 -2.45
CA LEU A 294 -0.69 0.99 -3.69
C LEU A 294 0.69 0.47 -4.11
N ILE A 295 0.86 0.20 -5.41
CA ILE A 295 2.16 -0.09 -6.00
C ILE A 295 2.60 1.14 -6.79
N LEU A 296 3.76 1.67 -6.41
CA LEU A 296 4.45 2.76 -7.07
C LEU A 296 5.71 2.22 -7.73
N ALA A 297 5.87 2.45 -9.02
CA ALA A 297 7.08 2.07 -9.74
C ALA A 297 7.68 3.29 -10.42
N HIS A 298 8.99 3.29 -10.63
CA HIS A 298 9.65 4.31 -11.44
C HIS A 298 10.85 3.71 -12.16
N SER A 299 11.07 4.14 -13.40
CA SER A 299 12.27 3.77 -14.17
C SER A 299 12.67 4.91 -15.12
N ASN A 300 13.75 4.71 -15.88
CA ASN A 300 14.22 5.69 -16.85
C ASN A 300 13.50 5.55 -18.20
N GLU A 301 13.47 6.62 -18.99
CA GLU A 301 12.81 6.63 -20.31
C GLU A 301 13.36 5.56 -21.26
N SER A 302 14.68 5.38 -21.30
CA SER A 302 15.33 4.37 -22.15
C SER A 302 14.91 2.94 -21.80
N GLU A 303 14.66 2.66 -20.52
CA GLU A 303 14.23 1.36 -20.02
C GLU A 303 12.78 1.11 -20.41
N TRP A 304 11.92 2.13 -20.23
CA TRP A 304 10.53 2.06 -20.69
C TRP A 304 10.40 1.82 -22.18
N GLN A 305 11.17 2.54 -23.01
CA GLN A 305 11.14 2.36 -24.47
C GLN A 305 11.60 0.94 -24.85
N SER A 306 12.65 0.43 -24.19
CA SER A 306 13.13 -0.94 -24.43
C SER A 306 12.10 -1.99 -24.02
N PHE A 307 11.45 -1.78 -22.86
CA PHE A 307 10.39 -2.65 -22.35
C PHE A 307 9.17 -2.67 -23.26
N ARG A 308 8.68 -1.48 -23.67
CA ARG A 308 7.50 -1.31 -24.53
C ARG A 308 7.68 -1.92 -25.91
N ASN A 309 8.89 -1.87 -26.46
CA ASN A 309 9.17 -2.41 -27.80
C ASN A 309 9.26 -3.95 -27.83
N ASN A 310 9.27 -4.62 -26.68
CA ASN A 310 9.33 -6.07 -26.60
C ASN A 310 7.92 -6.66 -26.58
N LYS A 311 7.55 -7.43 -27.62
CA LYS A 311 6.23 -8.05 -27.76
C LYS A 311 5.87 -9.02 -26.63
N ASN A 312 6.85 -9.58 -25.94
CA ASN A 312 6.60 -10.47 -24.81
C ASN A 312 6.06 -9.72 -23.57
N ASN A 313 6.07 -8.38 -23.58
CA ASN A 313 5.68 -7.53 -22.47
C ASN A 313 4.28 -6.93 -22.61
N GLU A 314 3.51 -7.31 -23.65
CA GLU A 314 2.21 -6.71 -23.97
C GLU A 314 1.22 -6.75 -22.78
N ALA A 315 1.23 -7.84 -22.00
CA ALA A 315 0.40 -8.00 -20.82
C ALA A 315 0.68 -7.00 -19.66
N PHE A 316 1.78 -6.24 -19.73
CA PHE A 316 2.14 -5.20 -18.75
C PHE A 316 1.89 -3.78 -19.26
N LEU A 317 1.39 -3.63 -20.49
CA LEU A 317 1.12 -2.34 -21.12
C LEU A 317 -0.37 -1.95 -21.06
N ASP A 318 -1.24 -2.89 -20.71
CA ASP A 318 -2.68 -2.70 -20.45
C ASP A 318 -2.94 -2.31 -18.99
#